data_AF-A0A7J5QBS9-F1
#
_entry.id   AF-A0A7J5QBS9-F1
#
_cell.length_a   1.000
_cell.length_b   1.000
_cell.length_c   1.000
_cell.angle_alpha   90.00
_cell.angle_beta   90.00
_cell.angle_gamma   90.00
#
_symmetry.space_group_name_H-M   'P 1'
#
loop_
_entity.id
_entity.type
_entity.pdbx_description
1 polymer ?
#
loop_
_entity_poly.entity_id
_entity_poly.type
_entity_poly.pdbx_seq_one_letter_code
_entity_poly.pdbx_strand_id
1 'polypeptide(L)'
;MMKNLKKYTLIACSLFTLAACDLEIDITNPGLITEEKPDRPQAGETITYRAQVWVEKNDMEELYGGERLFRQNLEALFRNTTTFWNESTNKFDYRFEWAMGEGDDNLVIYDIKSGVKSQAEYNVYKDKAYGTLNTEKYDFVLFLALRCTKGGLSCGGGGASKQSVVQAYFEEGHDIFAKKWPEKGTYSDLGHEYGHVRGAQDLYQYMIPAENNPVSHVAYDYPKCNMGTGYQEWSDYCSAIFNHNAQYKQITADMTRSTYPKQMLVRVTKDGKPVQRATVNFWGSRATFKDIYAEPGNSPYMKKKTDANGEFTINDIYRMFIPDYNNTPNLPPKSPVDEFPFSRWYCFVVEVELDGGQTKCVWLSDLDIVPEYLDGGQQEPYVFEIQL
;
A
#
# COMPACT_ATOMS: atom_id res chain seq x y z
N MET A 1 -33.01 -36.06 -28.69
CA MET A 1 -32.87 -34.61 -28.37
C MET A 1 -33.04 -34.48 -26.86
N MET A 2 -32.02 -34.52 -25.99
CA MET A 2 -30.84 -33.66 -25.83
C MET A 2 -31.11 -32.15 -25.80
N LYS A 3 -30.65 -31.55 -24.67
CA LYS A 3 -30.26 -30.14 -24.40
C LYS A 3 -31.41 -29.20 -24.02
N ASN A 4 -31.39 -28.41 -22.93
CA ASN A 4 -30.32 -27.88 -22.10
C ASN A 4 -30.83 -27.55 -20.68
N LEU A 5 -30.31 -28.22 -19.64
CA LEU A 5 -30.32 -27.69 -18.28
C LEU A 5 -28.92 -27.11 -18.05
N LYS A 6 -28.79 -25.77 -18.06
CA LYS A 6 -27.52 -25.10 -17.76
C LYS A 6 -27.16 -25.40 -16.29
N LYS A 7 -26.24 -26.35 -16.10
CA LYS A 7 -25.53 -26.54 -14.84
C LYS A 7 -24.67 -25.30 -14.61
N TYR A 8 -25.04 -24.48 -13.65
CA TYR A 8 -24.12 -23.53 -13.03
C TYR A 8 -23.18 -24.34 -12.14
N THR A 9 -22.03 -24.71 -12.70
CA THR A 9 -20.90 -25.14 -11.90
C THR A 9 -20.39 -23.90 -11.18
N LEU A 10 -20.75 -23.73 -9.91
CA LEU A 10 -20.02 -22.86 -9.00
C LEU A 10 -18.60 -23.43 -8.92
N ILE A 11 -17.68 -22.82 -9.68
CA ILE A 11 -16.26 -22.93 -9.38
C ILE A 11 -16.10 -22.11 -8.11
N ALA A 12 -15.97 -22.80 -6.98
CA ALA A 12 -15.49 -22.21 -5.75
C ALA A 12 -14.02 -21.82 -5.98
N CYS A 13 -13.81 -20.64 -6.56
CA CYS A 13 -12.57 -19.92 -6.37
C CYS A 13 -12.51 -19.65 -4.87
N SER A 14 -11.58 -20.31 -4.20
CA SER A 14 -11.12 -20.04 -2.85
C SER A 14 -10.67 -18.59 -2.78
N LEU A 15 -11.63 -17.70 -2.56
CA LEU A 15 -11.44 -16.35 -2.10
C LEU A 15 -10.90 -16.48 -0.68
N PHE A 16 -9.58 -16.57 -0.55
CA PHE A 16 -8.92 -16.15 0.66
C PHE A 16 -9.42 -14.73 0.92
N THR A 17 -10.17 -14.56 2.01
CA THR A 17 -10.47 -13.24 2.56
C THR A 17 -9.13 -12.64 2.96
N LEU A 18 -8.51 -11.88 2.06
CA LEU A 18 -7.50 -10.89 2.41
C LEU A 18 -8.21 -9.96 3.40
N ALA A 19 -7.87 -10.11 4.68
CA ALA A 19 -8.19 -9.06 5.64
C ALA A 19 -7.51 -7.81 5.08
N ALA A 20 -8.29 -6.78 4.74
CA ALA A 20 -7.70 -5.51 4.33
C ALA A 20 -6.76 -5.06 5.45
N CYS A 21 -5.51 -4.82 5.10
CA CYS A 21 -4.47 -4.40 6.05
C CYS A 21 -4.83 -3.01 6.58
N ASP A 22 -5.38 -2.92 7.79
CA ASP A 22 -5.68 -1.66 8.48
C ASP A 22 -4.38 -0.87 8.77
N LEU A 23 -4.00 -0.02 7.81
CA LEU A 23 -2.97 1.00 8.00
C LEU A 23 -3.65 2.31 8.41
N GLU A 24 -4.01 2.45 9.69
CA GLU A 24 -4.08 3.78 10.31
C GLU A 24 -2.67 4.17 10.76
N ILE A 25 -1.90 4.77 9.86
CA ILE A 25 -0.89 5.72 10.33
C ILE A 25 -1.72 6.91 10.83
N ASP A 26 -1.74 7.15 12.14
CA ASP A 26 -2.29 8.38 12.69
C ASP A 26 -1.39 9.56 12.25
N ILE A 27 -1.70 10.10 11.08
CA ILE A 27 -1.07 11.29 10.49
C ILE A 27 -1.85 12.57 10.86
N THR A 28 -2.78 12.49 11.81
CA THR A 28 -3.68 13.62 12.15
C THR A 28 -2.97 14.76 12.86
N ASN A 29 -1.71 14.56 13.30
CA ASN A 29 -0.93 15.61 13.96
C ASN A 29 0.45 15.78 13.32
N PRO A 30 0.59 16.60 12.26
CA PRO A 30 1.87 16.92 11.67
C PRO A 30 2.61 17.92 12.56
N GLY A 31 3.18 17.43 13.65
CA GLY A 31 4.24 18.16 14.32
C GLY A 31 5.36 18.41 13.30
N LEU A 32 5.68 19.68 13.06
CA LEU A 32 6.88 20.12 12.35
C LEU A 32 8.11 19.60 13.10
N ILE A 33 8.53 18.38 12.82
CA ILE A 33 9.87 17.91 13.12
C ILE A 33 10.55 17.80 11.76
N THR A 34 11.37 18.80 11.45
CA THR A 34 12.35 18.72 10.37
C THR A 34 13.41 17.72 10.81
N GLU A 35 13.12 16.42 10.64
CA GLU A 35 14.17 15.41 10.66
C GLU A 35 15.08 15.70 9.44
N GLU A 36 16.39 15.79 9.68
CA GLU A 36 17.35 15.91 8.58
C GLU A 36 17.18 14.73 7.63
N LYS A 37 17.01 15.02 6.34
CA LYS A 37 16.89 13.96 5.33
C LYS A 37 18.22 13.22 5.27
N PRO A 38 18.24 11.90 5.45
CA PRO A 38 19.45 11.13 5.29
C PRO A 38 19.95 11.26 3.84
N ASP A 39 21.27 11.20 3.65
CA ASP A 39 21.88 11.25 2.33
C ASP A 39 21.31 10.13 1.44
N ARG A 40 21.05 10.47 0.17
CA ARG A 40 20.59 9.50 -0.81
C ARG A 40 21.71 8.48 -1.11
N PRO A 41 21.42 7.17 -1.07
CA PRO A 41 22.36 6.13 -1.51
C PRO A 41 22.76 6.31 -2.99
N GLN A 42 23.89 5.74 -3.39
CA GLN A 42 24.29 5.75 -4.80
C GLN A 42 23.55 4.65 -5.58
N ALA A 43 23.16 4.93 -6.82
CA ALA A 43 22.53 3.93 -7.68
C ALA A 43 23.43 2.69 -7.83
N GLY A 44 22.84 1.50 -7.75
CA GLY A 44 23.51 0.21 -7.76
C GLY A 44 24.00 -0.27 -6.38
N GLU A 45 23.91 0.55 -5.33
CA GLU A 45 24.22 0.11 -3.97
C GLU A 45 23.22 -0.94 -3.46
N THR A 46 23.70 -1.82 -2.57
CA THR A 46 22.84 -2.72 -1.80
C THR A 46 22.35 -2.01 -0.55
N ILE A 47 21.04 -1.98 -0.37
CA ILE A 47 20.38 -1.39 0.80
C ILE A 47 19.78 -2.51 1.63
N THR A 48 20.43 -2.80 2.75
CA THR A 48 19.99 -3.84 3.69
C THR A 48 18.97 -3.32 4.69
N TYR A 49 17.85 -4.01 4.86
CA TYR A 49 16.89 -3.83 5.95
C TYR A 49 16.93 -5.06 6.86
N ARG A 50 17.21 -4.81 8.14
CA ARG A 50 17.49 -5.82 9.16
C ARG A 50 16.26 -5.99 10.05
N ALA A 51 15.72 -7.19 10.09
CA ALA A 51 14.60 -7.53 10.96
C ALA A 51 15.08 -7.94 12.34
N GLN A 52 14.40 -7.47 13.39
CA GLN A 52 14.28 -8.26 14.62
C GLN A 52 13.08 -9.19 14.47
N VAL A 53 13.29 -10.50 14.62
CA VAL A 53 12.26 -11.52 14.46
C VAL A 53 11.72 -11.93 15.82
N TRP A 54 10.40 -12.00 15.97
CA TRP A 54 9.73 -12.49 17.17
C TRP A 54 9.05 -13.81 16.86
N VAL A 55 9.25 -14.84 17.68
CA VAL A 55 8.67 -16.17 17.47
C VAL A 55 8.24 -16.84 18.77
N GLU A 56 7.15 -17.61 18.70
CA GLU A 56 6.69 -18.41 19.82
C GLU A 56 7.56 -19.66 20.03
N LYS A 57 7.97 -19.88 21.28
CA LYS A 57 8.91 -20.92 21.69
C LYS A 57 8.47 -22.32 21.29
N ASN A 58 7.26 -22.72 21.69
CA ASN A 58 6.77 -24.08 21.50
C ASN A 58 6.56 -24.35 20.00
N ASP A 59 6.08 -23.39 19.23
CA ASP A 59 5.90 -23.54 17.79
C ASP A 59 7.26 -23.67 17.06
N MET A 60 8.26 -22.87 17.44
CA MET A 60 9.63 -22.99 16.92
C MET A 60 10.24 -24.37 17.25
N GLU A 61 10.06 -24.85 18.48
CA GLU A 61 10.61 -26.14 18.93
C GLU A 61 9.90 -27.33 18.28
N GLU A 62 8.57 -27.35 18.31
CA GLU A 62 7.75 -28.48 17.89
C GLU A 62 7.58 -28.59 16.36
N LEU A 63 7.48 -27.47 15.65
CA LEU A 63 7.27 -27.47 14.19
C LEU A 63 8.58 -27.41 13.42
N TYR A 64 9.58 -26.71 13.93
CA TYR A 64 10.75 -26.30 13.16
C TYR A 64 12.08 -26.84 13.71
N GLY A 65 12.03 -27.76 14.68
CA GLY A 65 13.21 -28.47 15.16
C GLY A 65 14.16 -27.64 16.04
N GLY A 66 13.62 -26.58 16.66
CA GLY A 66 14.34 -25.73 17.61
C GLY A 66 15.14 -24.59 16.97
N GLU A 67 15.66 -23.72 17.83
CA GLU A 67 16.21 -22.40 17.46
C GLU A 67 17.27 -22.46 16.36
N ARG A 68 18.22 -23.39 16.46
CA ARG A 68 19.32 -23.50 15.49
C ARG A 68 18.82 -23.75 14.07
N LEU A 69 17.89 -24.70 13.90
CA LEU A 69 17.35 -25.04 12.58
C LEU A 69 16.41 -23.93 12.09
N PHE A 70 15.63 -23.35 13.00
CA PHE A 70 14.76 -22.22 12.70
C PHE A 70 15.54 -21.02 12.15
N ARG A 71 16.65 -20.62 12.81
CA ARG A 71 17.53 -19.53 12.33
C ARG A 71 18.10 -19.80 10.94
N GLN A 72 18.60 -21.01 10.69
CA GLN A 72 19.12 -21.38 9.37
C GLN A 72 18.06 -21.28 8.28
N ASN A 73 16.83 -21.69 8.58
CA ASN A 73 15.71 -21.61 7.65
C ASN A 73 15.20 -20.17 7.48
N LEU A 74 15.23 -19.34 8.53
CA LEU A 74 14.94 -17.91 8.44
C LEU A 74 15.90 -17.20 7.49
N GLU A 75 17.21 -17.46 7.61
CA GLU A 75 18.18 -16.89 6.67
C GLU A 75 17.86 -17.27 5.21
N ALA A 76 17.44 -18.52 4.98
CA ALA A 76 17.01 -18.96 3.65
C ALA A 76 15.72 -18.27 3.19
N LEU A 77 14.76 -18.04 4.09
CA LEU A 77 13.54 -17.30 3.82
C LEU A 77 13.84 -15.85 3.40
N PHE A 78 14.67 -15.15 4.17
CA PHE A 78 15.14 -13.79 3.86
C PHE A 78 15.89 -13.71 2.54
N ARG A 79 16.77 -14.68 2.25
CA ARG A 79 17.42 -14.79 0.93
C ARG A 79 16.41 -14.97 -0.19
N ASN A 80 15.40 -15.83 -0.03
CA ASN A 80 14.35 -16.01 -1.03
C ASN A 80 13.52 -14.73 -1.23
N THR A 81 13.15 -14.00 -0.17
CA THR A 81 12.43 -12.73 -0.28
C THR A 81 13.30 -11.68 -0.96
N THR A 82 14.59 -11.65 -0.65
CA THR A 82 15.57 -10.79 -1.30
C THR A 82 15.68 -11.10 -2.79
N THR A 83 15.85 -12.38 -3.18
CA THR A 83 15.86 -12.79 -4.58
C THR A 83 14.55 -12.42 -5.27
N PHE A 84 13.41 -12.71 -4.63
CA PHE A 84 12.10 -12.35 -5.13
C PHE A 84 12.00 -10.86 -5.46
N TRP A 85 12.40 -9.97 -4.56
CA TRP A 85 12.34 -8.54 -4.79
C TRP A 85 13.12 -8.12 -6.03
N ASN A 86 14.39 -8.53 -6.12
CA ASN A 86 15.32 -8.00 -7.12
C ASN A 86 15.24 -8.71 -8.47
N GLU A 87 14.84 -9.99 -8.50
CA GLU A 87 14.70 -10.77 -9.75
C GLU A 87 13.28 -10.72 -10.33
N SER A 88 12.31 -10.20 -9.58
CA SER A 88 11.00 -9.83 -10.14
C SER A 88 11.15 -8.68 -11.15
N THR A 89 10.26 -8.57 -12.12
CA THR A 89 10.26 -7.43 -13.05
C THR A 89 10.11 -6.13 -12.27
N ASN A 90 11.07 -5.21 -12.42
CA ASN A 90 11.13 -3.96 -11.66
C ASN A 90 11.91 -2.87 -12.39
N LYS A 91 11.92 -1.67 -11.81
CA LYS A 91 12.79 -0.54 -12.20
C LYS A 91 13.57 -0.01 -10.98
N PHE A 92 14.16 -0.91 -10.20
CA PHE A 92 14.88 -0.51 -8.99
C PHE A 92 16.24 0.11 -9.33
N ASP A 93 16.54 1.23 -8.70
CA ASP A 93 17.86 1.87 -8.78
C ASP A 93 18.88 1.18 -7.87
N TYR A 94 18.39 0.39 -6.91
CA TYR A 94 19.19 -0.23 -5.86
C TYR A 94 18.89 -1.71 -5.76
N ARG A 95 19.83 -2.44 -5.16
CA ARG A 95 19.57 -3.80 -4.72
C ARG A 95 18.98 -3.78 -3.31
N PHE A 96 17.73 -4.20 -3.15
CA PHE A 96 17.09 -4.25 -1.83
C PHE A 96 17.35 -5.59 -1.15
N GLU A 97 18.09 -5.58 -0.04
CA GLU A 97 18.36 -6.78 0.75
C GLU A 97 17.51 -6.80 2.02
N TRP A 98 16.86 -7.93 2.26
CA TRP A 98 16.11 -8.21 3.47
C TRP A 98 16.86 -9.27 4.25
N ALA A 99 17.18 -8.98 5.51
CA ALA A 99 17.97 -9.88 6.35
C ALA A 99 17.42 -9.93 7.77
N MET A 100 17.68 -11.05 8.46
CA MET A 100 17.65 -11.04 9.92
C MET A 100 18.81 -10.19 10.42
N GLY A 101 18.58 -9.31 11.40
CA GLY A 101 19.67 -8.51 11.98
C GLY A 101 20.72 -9.37 12.67
N GLU A 102 21.84 -8.77 13.07
CA GLU A 102 22.93 -9.47 13.74
C GLU A 102 22.79 -9.44 15.28
N GLY A 103 23.44 -10.38 15.95
CA GLY A 103 23.47 -10.49 17.41
C GLY A 103 22.44 -11.45 18.00
N ASP A 104 22.56 -11.76 19.28
CA ASP A 104 21.68 -12.74 19.94
C ASP A 104 20.25 -12.22 20.16
N ASP A 105 20.08 -10.88 20.18
CA ASP A 105 18.80 -10.19 20.35
C ASP A 105 18.00 -10.01 19.05
N ASN A 106 18.47 -10.60 17.95
CA ASN A 106 17.79 -10.56 16.65
C ASN A 106 16.57 -11.50 16.56
N LEU A 107 16.51 -12.50 17.44
CA LEU A 107 15.40 -13.45 17.56
C LEU A 107 14.88 -13.39 18.99
N VAL A 108 13.73 -12.75 19.16
CA VAL A 108 13.03 -12.66 20.42
C VAL A 108 12.08 -13.85 20.54
N ILE A 109 12.38 -14.74 21.47
CA ILE A 109 11.56 -15.93 21.74
C ILE A 109 10.57 -15.60 22.85
N TYR A 110 9.28 -15.65 22.55
CA TYR A 110 8.22 -15.49 23.55
C TYR A 110 7.51 -16.82 23.82
N ASP A 111 6.85 -16.94 24.98
CA ASP A 111 6.24 -18.19 25.43
C ASP A 111 4.76 -17.97 25.77
N ILE A 112 3.89 -18.76 25.15
CA ILE A 112 2.45 -18.75 25.43
C ILE A 112 2.05 -20.10 26.04
N LYS A 113 2.05 -21.13 25.21
CA LYS A 113 1.68 -22.52 25.50
C LYS A 113 1.94 -23.39 24.26
N SER A 114 1.98 -24.70 24.42
CA SER A 114 1.97 -25.62 23.27
C SER A 114 0.60 -25.61 22.56
N GLY A 115 0.58 -26.01 21.29
CA GLY A 115 -0.65 -26.16 20.50
C GLY A 115 -1.16 -24.88 19.85
N VAL A 116 -2.34 -24.97 19.24
CA VAL A 116 -3.01 -23.86 18.53
C VAL A 116 -3.39 -22.75 19.50
N LYS A 117 -3.15 -21.49 19.09
CA LYS A 117 -3.45 -20.28 19.88
C LYS A 117 -4.36 -19.33 19.10
N SER A 118 -5.19 -18.60 19.81
CA SER A 118 -6.00 -17.51 19.22
C SER A 118 -5.14 -16.30 18.86
N GLN A 119 -5.63 -15.46 17.95
CA GLN A 119 -4.97 -14.17 17.65
C GLN A 119 -4.83 -13.30 18.90
N ALA A 120 -5.84 -13.28 19.78
CA ALA A 120 -5.79 -12.50 21.02
C ALA A 120 -4.62 -12.90 21.93
N GLU A 121 -4.29 -14.19 22.01
CA GLU A 121 -3.14 -14.68 22.78
C GLU A 121 -1.80 -14.22 22.18
N TYR A 122 -1.68 -14.23 20.85
CA TYR A 122 -0.51 -13.67 20.16
C TYR A 122 -0.43 -12.15 20.30
N ASN A 123 -1.57 -11.45 20.28
CA ASN A 123 -1.61 -9.99 20.28
C ASN A 123 -0.98 -9.38 21.54
N VAL A 124 -1.04 -10.08 22.69
CA VAL A 124 -0.33 -9.68 23.92
C VAL A 124 1.19 -9.52 23.68
N TYR A 125 1.78 -10.32 22.79
CA TYR A 125 3.20 -10.26 22.45
C TYR A 125 3.47 -9.39 21.23
N LYS A 126 2.56 -9.39 20.25
CA LYS A 126 2.62 -8.43 19.14
C LYS A 126 2.69 -7.00 19.68
N ASP A 127 1.84 -6.64 20.65
CA ASP A 127 1.83 -5.29 21.22
C ASP A 127 3.15 -4.93 21.91
N LYS A 128 3.90 -5.92 22.43
CA LYS A 128 5.27 -5.71 22.94
C LYS A 128 6.28 -5.50 21.81
N ALA A 129 6.08 -6.15 20.67
CA ALA A 129 6.92 -5.98 19.49
C ALA A 129 6.79 -4.58 18.86
N TYR A 130 5.69 -3.87 19.16
CA TYR A 130 5.53 -2.43 18.89
C TYR A 130 6.29 -1.52 19.86
N GLY A 131 6.95 -2.07 20.89
CA GLY A 131 7.77 -1.32 21.83
C GLY A 131 9.03 -0.71 21.21
N THR A 132 9.95 -0.24 22.06
CA THR A 132 11.21 0.36 21.61
C THR A 132 12.07 -0.65 20.86
N LEU A 133 12.48 -0.30 19.64
CA LEU A 133 13.43 -1.07 18.83
C LEU A 133 14.81 -0.43 18.91
N ASN A 134 15.87 -1.23 18.98
CA ASN A 134 17.23 -0.73 18.78
C ASN A 134 17.45 -0.44 17.28
N THR A 135 17.22 0.81 16.88
CA THR A 135 17.26 1.25 15.48
C THR A 135 18.67 1.33 14.89
N GLU A 136 19.72 1.21 15.70
CA GLU A 136 21.09 1.05 15.20
C GLU A 136 21.31 -0.36 14.61
N LYS A 137 20.63 -1.37 15.18
CA LYS A 137 20.75 -2.78 14.79
C LYS A 137 19.65 -3.24 13.84
N TYR A 138 18.44 -2.74 14.01
CA TYR A 138 17.23 -3.26 13.36
C TYR A 138 16.46 -2.13 12.69
N ASP A 139 15.95 -2.41 11.50
CA ASP A 139 15.22 -1.46 10.67
C ASP A 139 13.71 -1.73 10.75
N PHE A 140 13.28 -2.96 11.07
CA PHE A 140 11.88 -3.30 11.28
C PHE A 140 11.73 -4.56 12.15
N VAL A 141 10.49 -4.90 12.49
CA VAL A 141 10.15 -6.13 13.23
C VAL A 141 9.37 -7.09 12.34
N LEU A 142 9.71 -8.37 12.40
CA LEU A 142 8.90 -9.47 11.87
C LEU A 142 8.34 -10.29 13.04
N PHE A 143 7.04 -10.18 13.28
CA PHE A 143 6.31 -10.93 14.32
C PHE A 143 5.66 -12.18 13.72
N LEU A 144 6.08 -13.36 14.18
CA LEU A 144 5.65 -14.65 13.65
C LEU A 144 4.73 -15.40 14.62
N ALA A 145 3.45 -15.48 14.28
CA ALA A 145 2.46 -16.32 14.94
C ALA A 145 2.25 -17.60 14.12
N LEU A 146 3.02 -18.65 14.40
CA LEU A 146 3.19 -19.81 13.50
C LEU A 146 2.12 -20.89 13.63
N ARG A 147 1.26 -20.84 14.65
CA ARG A 147 0.19 -21.82 14.89
C ARG A 147 -1.06 -21.15 15.45
N CYS A 148 -1.72 -20.34 14.62
CA CYS A 148 -2.88 -19.53 14.96
C CYS A 148 -4.21 -20.17 14.52
N THR A 149 -5.32 -19.83 15.18
CA THR A 149 -6.67 -20.26 14.76
C THR A 149 -7.12 -19.62 13.45
N LYS A 150 -6.53 -18.48 13.07
CA LYS A 150 -6.87 -17.76 11.84
C LYS A 150 -5.63 -17.03 11.33
N GLY A 151 -5.30 -17.25 10.07
CA GLY A 151 -4.15 -16.65 9.41
C GLY A 151 -4.41 -15.23 8.90
N GLY A 152 -3.32 -14.59 8.49
CA GLY A 152 -3.31 -13.25 7.91
C GLY A 152 -1.93 -12.64 8.01
N LEU A 153 -1.53 -11.92 6.97
CA LEU A 153 -0.34 -11.08 6.99
C LEU A 153 -0.78 -9.62 6.95
N SER A 154 -0.04 -8.79 7.65
CA SER A 154 -0.22 -7.34 7.61
C SER A 154 1.06 -6.63 8.05
N CYS A 155 1.20 -5.38 7.65
CA CYS A 155 2.28 -4.51 8.10
C CYS A 155 1.69 -3.28 8.75
N GLY A 156 1.94 -3.11 10.05
CA GLY A 156 1.58 -1.90 10.76
C GLY A 156 2.78 -0.96 10.92
N GLY A 157 2.55 0.34 10.80
CA GLY A 157 3.53 1.36 11.16
C GLY A 157 3.40 1.82 12.61
N GLY A 158 4.32 2.67 13.06
CA GLY A 158 4.15 3.43 14.29
C GLY A 158 4.53 2.67 15.58
N GLY A 159 5.46 1.72 15.51
CA GLY A 159 6.13 1.25 16.73
C GLY A 159 6.77 2.41 17.50
N ALA A 160 7.11 2.21 18.78
CA ALA A 160 7.59 3.28 19.65
C ALA A 160 8.88 3.96 19.15
N SER A 161 9.62 3.31 18.25
CA SER A 161 10.81 3.84 17.57
C SER A 161 10.57 4.15 16.08
N LYS A 162 9.29 4.32 15.68
CA LYS A 162 8.81 4.57 14.31
C LYS A 162 9.09 3.44 13.32
N GLN A 163 9.35 2.24 13.82
CA GLN A 163 9.54 1.05 12.99
C GLN A 163 8.23 0.50 12.45
N SER A 164 8.34 -0.19 11.31
CA SER A 164 7.31 -1.12 10.84
C SER A 164 7.32 -2.40 11.68
N VAL A 165 6.14 -2.94 11.93
CA VAL A 165 5.94 -4.28 12.49
C VAL A 165 5.15 -5.09 11.47
N VAL A 166 5.84 -6.00 10.80
CA VAL A 166 5.25 -7.01 9.91
C VAL A 166 4.73 -8.14 10.77
N GLN A 167 3.44 -8.38 10.73
CA GLN A 167 2.73 -9.37 11.51
C GLN A 167 2.34 -10.51 10.57
N ALA A 168 2.75 -11.73 10.90
CA ALA A 168 2.46 -12.89 10.07
C ALA A 168 1.84 -13.99 10.94
N TYR A 169 0.52 -14.13 10.81
CA TYR A 169 -0.28 -15.16 11.45
C TYR A 169 -0.50 -16.30 10.45
N PHE A 170 -0.08 -17.50 10.84
CA PHE A 170 -0.21 -18.71 10.05
C PHE A 170 -1.09 -19.71 10.79
N GLU A 171 -1.96 -20.38 10.04
CA GLU A 171 -2.81 -21.44 10.59
C GLU A 171 -2.00 -22.72 10.81
N GLU A 172 -2.51 -23.60 11.67
CA GLU A 172 -1.89 -24.90 11.90
C GLU A 172 -1.70 -25.69 10.60
N GLY A 173 -0.53 -26.32 10.45
CA GLY A 173 -0.16 -27.10 9.26
C GLY A 173 0.51 -26.28 8.16
N HIS A 174 0.63 -24.96 8.30
CA HIS A 174 1.38 -24.13 7.37
C HIS A 174 2.88 -24.11 7.72
N ASP A 175 3.72 -24.65 6.83
CA ASP A 175 5.18 -24.54 6.91
C ASP A 175 5.67 -23.32 6.12
N ILE A 176 6.14 -22.29 6.83
CA ILE A 176 6.62 -21.04 6.24
C ILE A 176 7.89 -21.19 5.39
N PHE A 177 8.58 -22.33 5.47
CA PHE A 177 9.82 -22.62 4.74
C PHE A 177 9.63 -23.61 3.59
N ALA A 178 8.42 -24.14 3.39
CA ALA A 178 8.15 -25.21 2.42
C ALA A 178 8.45 -24.80 0.97
N LYS A 179 8.23 -23.53 0.63
CA LYS A 179 8.34 -22.99 -0.73
C LYS A 179 9.53 -22.08 -0.88
N LYS A 180 10.14 -22.10 -2.06
CA LYS A 180 11.35 -21.35 -2.42
C LYS A 180 11.15 -20.70 -3.78
N TRP A 181 11.86 -19.61 -4.02
CA TRP A 181 11.86 -18.96 -5.33
C TRP A 181 12.25 -19.96 -6.44
N PRO A 182 11.54 -19.96 -7.59
CA PRO A 182 10.50 -19.03 -8.03
C PRO A 182 9.05 -19.46 -7.73
N GLU A 183 8.81 -20.51 -6.93
CA GLU A 183 7.45 -20.95 -6.60
C GLU A 183 6.83 -20.08 -5.51
N LYS A 184 5.67 -19.46 -5.78
CA LYS A 184 4.97 -18.58 -4.82
C LYS A 184 4.86 -19.24 -3.44
N GLY A 185 5.19 -18.48 -2.40
CA GLY A 185 5.17 -18.95 -1.02
C GLY A 185 5.34 -17.82 -0.01
N THR A 186 5.59 -18.18 1.25
CA THR A 186 5.69 -17.19 2.33
C THR A 186 6.73 -16.10 2.07
N TYR A 187 7.82 -16.39 1.36
CA TYR A 187 8.81 -15.35 1.02
C TYR A 187 8.22 -14.22 0.15
N SER A 188 7.29 -14.51 -0.76
CA SER A 188 6.67 -13.51 -1.64
C SER A 188 5.53 -12.77 -0.94
N ASP A 189 4.84 -13.44 -0.02
CA ASP A 189 3.82 -12.80 0.82
C ASP A 189 4.49 -11.84 1.82
N LEU A 190 5.62 -12.24 2.43
CA LEU A 190 6.47 -11.31 3.19
C LEU A 190 7.03 -10.21 2.28
N GLY A 191 7.36 -10.54 1.02
CA GLY A 191 7.77 -9.56 0.03
C GLY A 191 6.72 -8.47 -0.19
N HIS A 192 5.44 -8.81 -0.19
CA HIS A 192 4.32 -7.86 -0.23
C HIS A 192 4.32 -6.96 1.02
N GLU A 193 4.40 -7.54 2.21
CA GLU A 193 4.42 -6.76 3.47
C GLU A 193 5.63 -5.82 3.55
N TYR A 194 6.77 -6.25 3.01
CA TYR A 194 7.97 -5.41 2.93
C TYR A 194 7.78 -4.23 1.97
N GLY A 195 6.83 -4.30 1.04
CA GLY A 195 6.43 -3.16 0.22
C GLY A 195 5.80 -2.06 1.07
N HIS A 196 4.99 -2.42 2.06
CA HIS A 196 4.45 -1.48 3.04
C HIS A 196 5.52 -0.90 3.97
N VAL A 197 6.52 -1.69 4.36
CA VAL A 197 7.73 -1.18 5.08
C VAL A 197 8.41 -0.07 4.26
N ARG A 198 8.27 -0.09 2.93
CA ARG A 198 8.80 0.92 2.02
C ARG A 198 7.80 2.00 1.61
N GLY A 199 6.59 2.00 2.18
CA GLY A 199 5.55 3.01 1.95
C GLY A 199 4.69 2.78 0.71
N ALA A 200 4.79 1.63 0.04
CA ALA A 200 3.85 1.28 -1.01
C ALA A 200 2.48 0.91 -0.41
N GLN A 201 1.46 1.19 -1.19
CA GLN A 201 0.07 0.92 -0.84
C GLN A 201 -0.41 -0.36 -1.53
N ASP A 202 -1.53 -0.89 -1.06
CA ASP A 202 -2.21 -2.00 -1.71
C ASP A 202 -2.83 -1.55 -3.04
N LEU A 203 -2.30 -2.07 -4.15
CA LEU A 203 -2.79 -1.73 -5.49
C LEU A 203 -4.16 -2.34 -5.77
N TYR A 204 -4.53 -3.44 -5.11
CA TYR A 204 -5.87 -4.02 -5.26
C TYR A 204 -6.99 -3.14 -4.69
N GLN A 205 -6.66 -2.13 -3.87
CA GLN A 205 -7.62 -1.15 -3.36
C GLN A 205 -8.06 -0.13 -4.43
N TYR A 206 -7.31 -0.03 -5.54
CA TYR A 206 -7.67 0.78 -6.70
C TYR A 206 -8.67 0.09 -7.63
N MET A 207 -9.00 -1.18 -7.38
CA MET A 207 -9.91 -1.91 -8.25
C MET A 207 -11.32 -1.34 -8.19
N ILE A 208 -11.72 -0.57 -9.20
CA ILE A 208 -13.07 -0.03 -9.35
C ILE A 208 -13.72 -0.67 -10.59
N PRO A 209 -14.68 -1.60 -10.42
CA PRO A 209 -15.46 -2.14 -11.52
C PRO A 209 -16.34 -1.06 -12.19
N ALA A 210 -16.66 -1.25 -13.46
CA ALA A 210 -17.48 -0.31 -14.23
C ALA A 210 -18.89 -0.13 -13.63
N GLU A 211 -19.48 -1.21 -13.13
CA GLU A 211 -20.78 -1.22 -12.46
C GLU A 211 -20.82 -0.42 -11.16
N ASN A 212 -19.66 -0.24 -10.51
CA ASN A 212 -19.52 0.53 -9.28
C ASN A 212 -19.02 1.96 -9.52
N ASN A 213 -18.95 2.37 -10.79
CA ASN A 213 -18.62 3.73 -11.20
C ASN A 213 -19.87 4.39 -11.80
N PRO A 214 -20.76 4.98 -10.98
CA PRO A 214 -21.98 5.61 -11.48
C PRO A 214 -21.73 6.91 -12.24
N VAL A 215 -20.50 7.46 -12.23
CA VAL A 215 -20.16 8.72 -12.91
C VAL A 215 -19.80 8.48 -14.36
N SER A 216 -18.83 7.59 -14.62
CA SER A 216 -18.35 7.34 -15.98
C SER A 216 -18.75 5.99 -16.56
N HIS A 217 -19.16 5.03 -15.71
CA HIS A 217 -19.42 3.63 -16.09
C HIS A 217 -18.22 2.92 -16.75
N VAL A 218 -17.01 3.40 -16.48
CA VAL A 218 -15.75 2.79 -16.94
C VAL A 218 -15.01 2.25 -15.72
N ALA A 219 -14.42 1.06 -15.84
CA ALA A 219 -13.59 0.48 -14.79
C ALA A 219 -12.25 1.23 -14.69
N TYR A 220 -11.62 1.21 -13.51
CA TYR A 220 -10.24 1.67 -13.38
C TYR A 220 -9.28 0.51 -13.66
N ASP A 221 -8.36 0.71 -14.60
CA ASP A 221 -7.30 -0.25 -14.93
C ASP A 221 -6.05 0.06 -14.11
N TYR A 222 -5.85 -0.67 -13.02
CA TYR A 222 -4.69 -0.50 -12.14
C TYR A 222 -3.59 -1.49 -12.53
N PRO A 223 -2.31 -1.12 -12.38
CA PRO A 223 -1.19 -1.95 -12.81
C PRO A 223 -1.11 -3.25 -12.00
N LYS A 224 -0.71 -4.32 -12.68
CA LYS A 224 -0.34 -5.57 -11.98
C LYS A 224 0.92 -5.34 -11.16
N CYS A 225 0.94 -5.90 -9.96
CA CYS A 225 2.03 -5.78 -9.01
C CYS A 225 1.88 -6.82 -7.91
N ASN A 226 2.97 -7.23 -7.26
CA ASN A 226 2.92 -8.01 -6.02
C ASN A 226 2.19 -7.30 -4.87
N MET A 227 2.10 -5.96 -4.90
CA MET A 227 1.22 -5.17 -4.01
C MET A 227 -0.27 -5.24 -4.39
N GLY A 228 -0.60 -5.99 -5.44
CA GLY A 228 -1.93 -6.13 -6.01
C GLY A 228 -2.20 -7.57 -6.41
N THR A 229 -2.54 -7.80 -7.66
CA THR A 229 -2.92 -9.12 -8.21
C THR A 229 -1.79 -9.81 -8.97
N GLY A 230 -0.62 -9.18 -9.06
CA GLY A 230 0.55 -9.67 -9.78
C GLY A 230 1.41 -10.62 -8.95
N TYR A 231 2.28 -11.36 -9.63
CA TYR A 231 3.32 -12.19 -9.01
C TYR A 231 4.61 -12.06 -9.82
N GLN A 232 5.73 -11.83 -9.14
CA GLN A 232 7.04 -11.53 -9.73
C GLN A 232 7.11 -10.24 -10.56
N GLU A 233 6.30 -9.25 -10.20
CA GLU A 233 6.28 -7.96 -10.88
C GLU A 233 6.03 -6.82 -9.87
N TRP A 234 6.80 -5.74 -10.03
CA TRP A 234 6.65 -4.49 -9.32
C TRP A 234 6.23 -3.43 -10.33
N SER A 235 5.15 -2.69 -10.02
CA SER A 235 4.69 -1.60 -10.88
C SER A 235 5.70 -0.44 -10.89
N ASP A 236 5.51 0.48 -11.84
CA ASP A 236 6.26 1.74 -11.89
C ASP A 236 6.07 2.54 -10.59
N TYR A 237 4.85 2.60 -10.07
CA TYR A 237 4.53 3.16 -8.75
C TYR A 237 5.35 2.56 -7.61
N CYS A 238 5.36 1.23 -7.48
CA CYS A 238 6.13 0.59 -6.42
C CYS A 238 7.63 0.82 -6.59
N SER A 239 8.15 0.72 -7.82
CA SER A 239 9.57 0.95 -8.10
C SER A 239 10.00 2.38 -7.73
N ALA A 240 9.24 3.38 -8.16
CA ALA A 240 9.52 4.79 -7.86
C ALA A 240 9.49 5.07 -6.35
N ILE A 241 8.49 4.54 -5.62
CA ILE A 241 8.41 4.69 -4.17
C ILE A 241 9.58 4.01 -3.47
N PHE A 242 9.92 2.78 -3.85
CA PHE A 242 11.00 2.04 -3.20
C PHE A 242 12.35 2.74 -3.40
N ASN A 243 12.61 3.23 -4.61
CA ASN A 243 13.81 3.99 -4.94
C ASN A 243 13.87 5.32 -4.17
N HIS A 244 12.79 6.11 -4.20
CA HIS A 244 12.74 7.40 -3.49
C HIS A 244 12.90 7.23 -1.98
N ASN A 245 12.24 6.22 -1.41
CA ASN A 245 12.29 6.02 0.03
C ASN A 245 13.59 5.36 0.50
N ALA A 246 14.42 4.80 -0.39
CA ALA A 246 15.56 3.94 -0.05
C ALA A 246 16.55 4.51 1.01
N GLN A 247 16.62 5.83 1.13
CA GLN A 247 17.36 6.57 2.17
C GLN A 247 16.81 6.39 3.61
N TYR A 248 15.55 6.01 3.76
CA TYR A 248 14.87 5.85 5.05
C TYR A 248 14.90 4.40 5.54
N LYS A 249 15.42 4.18 6.75
CA LYS A 249 15.32 2.87 7.44
C LYS A 249 14.02 2.70 8.22
N GLN A 250 13.54 3.76 8.86
CA GLN A 250 12.32 3.79 9.66
C GLN A 250 11.21 4.57 8.96
N ILE A 251 9.95 4.36 9.36
CA ILE A 251 8.81 5.11 8.82
C ILE A 251 8.89 6.56 9.28
N THR A 252 8.79 7.50 8.35
CA THR A 252 8.67 8.93 8.64
C THR A 252 7.41 9.51 7.99
N ALA A 253 6.90 10.61 8.54
CA ALA A 253 5.79 11.34 7.90
C ALA A 253 6.20 11.90 6.52
N ASP A 254 7.50 12.13 6.28
CA ASP A 254 8.02 12.59 4.99
C ASP A 254 7.96 11.48 3.93
N MET A 255 8.05 10.19 4.29
CA MET A 255 8.05 9.07 3.33
C MET A 255 6.83 9.06 2.41
N THR A 256 5.64 9.40 2.92
CA THR A 256 4.43 9.46 2.09
C THR A 256 4.22 10.85 1.51
N ARG A 257 4.53 11.91 2.25
CA ARG A 257 4.24 13.27 1.77
C ARG A 257 5.17 13.70 0.62
N SER A 258 6.43 13.28 0.68
CA SER A 258 7.45 13.69 -0.29
C SER A 258 7.37 12.96 -1.64
N THR A 259 6.52 11.94 -1.77
CA THR A 259 6.29 11.23 -3.04
C THR A 259 5.34 11.97 -3.97
N TYR A 260 4.60 12.96 -3.47
CA TYR A 260 3.69 13.76 -4.27
C TYR A 260 4.34 15.07 -4.72
N PRO A 261 4.06 15.55 -5.95
CA PRO A 261 4.29 16.95 -6.30
C PRO A 261 3.46 17.85 -5.38
N LYS A 262 3.89 19.10 -5.19
CA LYS A 262 3.18 20.02 -4.29
C LYS A 262 1.86 20.49 -4.91
N GLN A 263 1.88 20.86 -6.17
CA GLN A 263 0.84 21.55 -6.89
C GLN A 263 0.53 20.83 -8.21
N MET A 264 -0.75 20.85 -8.57
CA MET A 264 -1.24 20.39 -9.86
C MET A 264 -1.89 21.55 -10.61
N LEU A 265 -1.45 21.80 -11.83
CA LEU A 265 -2.16 22.64 -12.79
C LEU A 265 -3.11 21.74 -13.59
N VAL A 266 -4.42 21.94 -13.40
CA VAL A 266 -5.43 21.27 -14.23
C VAL A 266 -5.74 22.17 -15.41
N ARG A 267 -5.56 21.65 -16.63
CA ARG A 267 -5.81 22.37 -17.87
C ARG A 267 -6.86 21.66 -18.70
N VAL A 268 -7.90 22.37 -19.10
CA VAL A 268 -8.96 21.86 -19.98
C VAL A 268 -8.85 22.53 -21.34
N THR A 269 -8.67 21.73 -22.39
CA THR A 269 -8.60 22.21 -23.78
C THR A 269 -9.61 21.51 -24.68
N LYS A 270 -10.02 22.17 -25.76
CA LYS A 270 -10.81 21.60 -26.85
C LYS A 270 -10.22 22.09 -28.16
N ASP A 271 -9.86 21.17 -29.04
CA ASP A 271 -9.17 21.48 -30.31
C ASP A 271 -7.92 22.37 -30.11
N GLY A 272 -7.16 22.10 -29.02
CA GLY A 272 -5.96 22.87 -28.64
C GLY A 272 -6.23 24.26 -28.07
N LYS A 273 -7.49 24.65 -27.83
CA LYS A 273 -7.87 25.95 -27.25
C LYS A 273 -8.36 25.81 -25.82
N PRO A 274 -8.07 26.79 -24.94
CA PRO A 274 -8.64 26.86 -23.59
C PRO A 274 -10.16 26.75 -23.53
N VAL A 275 -10.66 25.96 -22.59
CA VAL A 275 -12.09 25.88 -22.28
C VAL A 275 -12.37 26.64 -21.00
N GLN A 276 -12.93 27.84 -21.13
CA GLN A 276 -13.20 28.73 -20.01
C GLN A 276 -14.47 28.33 -19.26
N ARG A 277 -14.49 28.57 -17.94
CA ARG A 277 -15.66 28.37 -17.06
C ARG A 277 -16.22 26.95 -17.02
N ALA A 278 -15.51 25.96 -17.55
CA ALA A 278 -15.86 24.56 -17.44
C ALA A 278 -15.93 24.18 -15.96
N THR A 279 -16.95 23.43 -15.57
CA THR A 279 -17.03 22.90 -14.20
C THR A 279 -16.29 21.57 -14.19
N VAL A 280 -15.34 21.42 -13.27
CA VAL A 280 -14.54 20.20 -13.10
C VAL A 280 -14.84 19.61 -11.73
N ASN A 281 -15.45 18.43 -11.73
CA ASN A 281 -15.84 17.66 -10.55
C ASN A 281 -14.84 16.53 -10.31
N PHE A 282 -14.40 16.36 -9.07
CA PHE A 282 -13.57 15.26 -8.64
C PHE A 282 -14.39 14.33 -7.77
N TRP A 283 -14.60 13.10 -8.25
CA TRP A 283 -15.35 12.06 -7.56
C TRP A 283 -14.37 10.99 -7.06
N GLY A 284 -14.21 10.90 -5.74
CA GLY A 284 -13.20 10.03 -5.12
C GLY A 284 -13.62 8.56 -5.04
N SER A 285 -12.65 7.65 -5.14
CA SER A 285 -12.87 6.22 -5.01
C SER A 285 -12.62 5.70 -3.60
N ARG A 286 -13.44 4.75 -3.16
CA ARG A 286 -13.31 4.13 -1.83
C ARG A 286 -12.65 2.74 -1.93
N ALA A 287 -11.59 2.57 -1.17
CA ALA A 287 -11.07 1.24 -0.83
C ALA A 287 -12.15 0.39 -0.15
N THR A 288 -11.99 -0.93 -0.12
CA THR A 288 -12.96 -1.90 0.42
C THR A 288 -14.31 -1.97 -0.32
N PHE A 289 -14.99 -0.85 -0.53
CA PHE A 289 -16.25 -0.72 -1.27
C PHE A 289 -16.05 -0.88 -2.77
N LYS A 290 -14.86 -0.51 -3.29
CA LYS A 290 -14.48 -0.66 -4.70
C LYS A 290 -15.44 0.11 -5.61
N ASP A 291 -15.73 1.34 -5.25
CA ASP A 291 -16.69 2.21 -5.95
C ASP A 291 -16.21 3.67 -6.04
N ILE A 292 -16.98 4.47 -6.78
CA ILE A 292 -16.89 5.92 -6.75
C ILE A 292 -17.97 6.47 -5.83
N TYR A 293 -17.56 7.31 -4.88
CA TYR A 293 -18.45 7.91 -3.88
C TYR A 293 -19.34 8.98 -4.51
N ALA A 294 -20.42 8.54 -5.15
CA ALA A 294 -21.34 9.37 -5.91
C ALA A 294 -22.80 8.86 -5.79
N GLU A 295 -23.15 8.29 -4.64
CA GLU A 295 -24.53 7.90 -4.35
C GLU A 295 -25.50 9.11 -4.42
N PRO A 296 -26.79 8.88 -4.74
CA PRO A 296 -27.77 9.96 -4.81
C PRO A 296 -27.81 10.80 -3.53
N GLY A 297 -27.52 12.10 -3.67
CA GLY A 297 -27.44 13.04 -2.55
C GLY A 297 -26.01 13.44 -2.17
N ASN A 298 -25.00 12.68 -2.63
CA ASN A 298 -23.60 13.06 -2.47
C ASN A 298 -23.21 14.15 -3.47
N SER A 299 -22.34 15.04 -3.02
CA SER A 299 -21.67 16.03 -3.86
C SER A 299 -20.28 15.52 -4.24
N PRO A 300 -19.72 15.99 -5.37
CA PRO A 300 -18.32 15.70 -5.68
C PRO A 300 -17.43 16.19 -4.54
N TYR A 301 -16.35 15.45 -4.30
CA TYR A 301 -15.37 15.76 -3.27
C TYR A 301 -14.81 17.18 -3.48
N MET A 302 -14.44 17.50 -4.72
CA MET A 302 -14.06 18.86 -5.11
C MET A 302 -14.79 19.29 -6.38
N LYS A 303 -15.16 20.56 -6.42
CA LYS A 303 -15.73 21.23 -7.59
C LYS A 303 -14.96 22.51 -7.86
N LYS A 304 -14.41 22.64 -9.07
CA LYS A 304 -13.63 23.80 -9.52
C LYS A 304 -14.17 24.32 -10.84
N LYS A 305 -13.81 25.56 -11.18
CA LYS A 305 -14.08 26.15 -12.49
C LYS A 305 -12.78 26.60 -13.12
N THR A 306 -12.64 26.35 -14.41
CA THR A 306 -11.52 26.87 -15.18
C THR A 306 -11.63 28.40 -15.33
N ASP A 307 -10.48 29.05 -15.33
CA ASP A 307 -10.35 30.48 -15.56
C ASP A 307 -10.36 30.85 -17.07
N ALA A 308 -9.92 32.05 -17.42
CA ALA A 308 -9.84 32.52 -18.81
C ALA A 308 -8.82 31.75 -19.67
N ASN A 309 -7.85 31.09 -19.04
CA ASN A 309 -6.84 30.24 -19.68
C ASN A 309 -7.27 28.78 -19.74
N GLY A 310 -8.47 28.44 -19.26
CA GLY A 310 -8.94 27.07 -19.21
C GLY A 310 -8.28 26.27 -18.08
N GLU A 311 -7.79 26.95 -17.05
CA GLU A 311 -6.93 26.36 -16.02
C GLU A 311 -7.45 26.63 -14.60
N PHE A 312 -6.99 25.80 -13.65
CA PHE A 312 -6.96 26.13 -12.23
C PHE A 312 -5.87 25.31 -11.54
N THR A 313 -5.44 25.75 -10.36
CA THR A 313 -4.39 25.07 -9.59
C THR A 313 -4.96 24.42 -8.32
N ILE A 314 -4.50 23.20 -8.05
CA ILE A 314 -4.62 22.51 -6.77
C ILE A 314 -3.27 22.66 -6.06
N ASN A 315 -3.25 23.27 -4.88
CA ASN A 315 -2.00 23.70 -4.23
C ASN A 315 -1.37 22.66 -3.28
N ASP A 316 -2.07 21.56 -3.02
CA ASP A 316 -1.59 20.47 -2.16
C ASP A 316 -2.18 19.14 -2.67
N ILE A 317 -1.44 18.47 -3.56
CA ILE A 317 -1.88 17.19 -4.14
C ILE A 317 -1.94 16.11 -3.05
N TYR A 318 -0.98 16.09 -2.12
CA TYR A 318 -1.01 15.15 -1.01
C TYR A 318 -2.32 15.25 -0.22
N ARG A 319 -2.78 16.47 0.11
CA ARG A 319 -4.06 16.68 0.82
C ARG A 319 -5.30 16.46 -0.04
N MET A 320 -5.17 16.47 -1.36
CA MET A 320 -6.24 16.03 -2.25
C MET A 320 -6.50 14.53 -2.09
N PHE A 321 -5.46 13.69 -2.01
CA PHE A 321 -5.62 12.24 -1.81
C PHE A 321 -5.83 11.87 -0.33
N ILE A 322 -5.19 12.57 0.60
CA ILE A 322 -5.22 12.31 2.05
C ILE A 322 -5.74 13.56 2.78
N PRO A 323 -7.06 13.83 2.71
CA PRO A 323 -7.65 15.03 3.28
C PRO A 323 -7.62 15.03 4.81
N ASP A 324 -7.65 16.22 5.40
CA ASP A 324 -7.93 16.36 6.82
C ASP A 324 -9.42 16.14 7.05
N TYR A 325 -9.77 15.00 7.65
CA TYR A 325 -11.15 14.56 7.81
C TYR A 325 -12.03 15.59 8.54
N ASN A 326 -11.48 16.26 9.55
CA ASN A 326 -12.26 17.18 10.40
C ASN A 326 -12.50 18.54 9.73
N ASN A 327 -11.71 18.87 8.71
CA ASN A 327 -11.69 20.19 8.08
C ASN A 327 -12.13 20.16 6.61
N THR A 328 -12.44 18.98 6.08
CA THR A 328 -12.76 18.80 4.66
C THR A 328 -14.22 18.36 4.50
N PRO A 329 -15.06 19.14 3.79
CA PRO A 329 -16.43 18.75 3.52
C PRO A 329 -16.52 17.61 2.50
N ASN A 330 -17.70 17.00 2.38
CA ASN A 330 -18.03 15.99 1.35
C ASN A 330 -17.15 14.74 1.38
N LEU A 331 -16.67 14.35 2.56
CA LEU A 331 -16.02 13.06 2.77
C LEU A 331 -17.05 12.00 3.18
N PRO A 332 -16.82 10.71 2.86
CA PRO A 332 -17.66 9.63 3.35
C PRO A 332 -17.58 9.55 4.87
N PRO A 333 -18.68 9.15 5.55
CA PRO A 333 -18.74 9.14 7.01
C PRO A 333 -17.84 8.07 7.63
N LYS A 334 -17.33 8.33 8.84
CA LYS A 334 -16.60 7.36 9.69
C LYS A 334 -17.49 6.55 10.64
N SER A 335 -18.76 6.92 10.79
CA SER A 335 -19.69 6.34 11.77
C SER A 335 -21.12 6.38 11.24
N PRO A 336 -21.96 5.34 11.50
CA PRO A 336 -21.69 4.15 12.32
C PRO A 336 -20.80 3.09 11.64
N VAL A 337 -20.54 3.24 10.34
CA VAL A 337 -19.63 2.42 9.55
C VAL A 337 -18.55 3.34 9.00
N ASP A 338 -17.29 2.89 8.97
CA ASP A 338 -16.22 3.61 8.27
C ASP A 338 -16.38 3.42 6.76
N GLU A 339 -17.03 4.40 6.14
CA GLU A 339 -17.18 4.49 4.69
C GLU A 339 -16.01 5.19 4.01
N PHE A 340 -15.01 5.66 4.75
CA PHE A 340 -13.82 6.28 4.19
C PHE A 340 -12.54 5.57 4.67
N PRO A 341 -12.39 4.27 4.35
CA PRO A 341 -11.32 3.47 4.90
C PRO A 341 -9.95 4.08 4.61
N PHE A 342 -9.06 4.01 5.60
CA PHE A 342 -7.72 4.63 5.58
C PHE A 342 -7.71 6.17 5.45
N SER A 343 -8.87 6.81 5.52
CA SER A 343 -9.03 8.28 5.44
C SER A 343 -8.41 8.88 4.17
N ARG A 344 -8.52 8.17 3.04
CA ARG A 344 -7.92 8.56 1.77
C ARG A 344 -8.75 8.17 0.55
N TRP A 345 -8.57 8.95 -0.50
CA TRP A 345 -8.97 8.61 -1.85
C TRP A 345 -7.85 7.83 -2.54
N TYR A 346 -8.19 6.82 -3.33
CA TYR A 346 -7.21 6.03 -4.09
C TYR A 346 -7.08 6.59 -5.52
N CYS A 347 -8.19 6.85 -6.18
CA CYS A 347 -8.22 7.53 -7.47
C CYS A 347 -9.47 8.42 -7.57
N PHE A 348 -9.53 9.24 -8.61
CA PHE A 348 -10.65 10.10 -8.90
C PHE A 348 -11.17 9.86 -10.31
N VAL A 349 -12.50 9.84 -10.46
CA VAL A 349 -13.12 10.19 -11.74
C VAL A 349 -13.21 11.71 -11.78
N VAL A 350 -12.54 12.31 -12.75
CA VAL A 350 -12.62 13.74 -13.03
C VAL A 350 -13.60 13.96 -14.16
N GLU A 351 -14.74 14.56 -13.82
CA GLU A 351 -15.81 14.89 -14.77
C GLU A 351 -15.74 16.37 -15.12
N VAL A 352 -15.65 16.67 -16.42
CA VAL A 352 -15.69 18.03 -16.95
C VAL A 352 -17.05 18.27 -17.59
N GLU A 353 -17.80 19.22 -17.03
CA GLU A 353 -19.09 19.70 -17.56
C GLU A 353 -18.90 21.00 -18.35
N LEU A 354 -19.40 21.01 -19.58
CA LEU A 354 -19.44 22.20 -20.45
C LEU A 354 -20.76 22.95 -20.35
N ASP A 355 -20.70 24.26 -20.65
CA ASP A 355 -21.89 25.08 -20.90
C ASP A 355 -22.65 24.49 -22.12
N GLY A 356 -23.72 23.73 -21.85
CA GLY A 356 -24.46 22.96 -22.86
C GLY A 356 -24.73 21.50 -22.48
N GLY A 357 -24.22 21.02 -21.33
CA GLY A 357 -24.54 19.69 -20.79
C GLY A 357 -23.71 18.54 -21.37
N GLN A 358 -22.72 18.82 -22.22
CA GLN A 358 -21.73 17.83 -22.63
C GLN A 358 -20.78 17.56 -21.46
N THR A 359 -20.56 16.28 -21.14
CA THR A 359 -19.61 15.86 -20.11
C THR A 359 -18.51 14.97 -20.69
N LYS A 360 -17.31 15.04 -20.09
CA LYS A 360 -16.21 14.10 -20.33
C LYS A 360 -15.66 13.64 -18.99
N CYS A 361 -15.45 12.33 -18.85
CA CYS A 361 -14.84 11.75 -17.66
C CYS A 361 -13.44 11.22 -18.00
N VAL A 362 -12.48 11.47 -17.10
CA VAL A 362 -11.13 10.91 -17.16
C VAL A 362 -10.72 10.42 -15.78
N TRP A 363 -9.83 9.44 -15.72
CA TRP A 363 -9.25 8.99 -14.45
C TRP A 363 -8.08 9.88 -14.04
N LEU A 364 -7.91 10.05 -12.74
CA LEU A 364 -6.75 10.67 -12.12
C LEU A 364 -6.34 9.81 -10.92
N SER A 365 -5.10 9.31 -10.92
CA SER A 365 -4.58 8.47 -9.87
C SER A 365 -3.17 8.87 -9.48
N ASP A 366 -2.86 8.70 -8.20
CA ASP A 366 -1.49 8.81 -7.71
C ASP A 366 -0.57 7.69 -8.21
N LEU A 367 -1.12 6.59 -8.74
CA LEU A 367 -0.33 5.56 -9.43
C LEU A 367 0.35 6.08 -10.70
N ASP A 368 -0.19 7.13 -11.32
CA ASP A 368 0.39 7.79 -12.49
C ASP A 368 1.24 9.00 -12.09
N ILE A 369 0.70 9.84 -11.18
CA ILE A 369 1.35 11.09 -10.75
C ILE A 369 2.68 10.84 -10.03
N VAL A 370 2.72 9.86 -9.14
CA VAL A 370 3.88 9.63 -8.26
C VAL A 370 5.11 9.16 -9.04
N PRO A 371 5.05 8.14 -9.91
CA PRO A 371 6.17 7.76 -10.77
C PRO A 371 6.68 8.92 -11.60
N GLU A 372 5.79 9.62 -12.30
CA GLU A 372 6.18 10.70 -13.20
C GLU A 372 6.89 11.83 -12.46
N TYR A 373 6.46 12.16 -11.25
CA TYR A 373 7.14 13.15 -10.41
C TYR A 373 8.50 12.66 -9.89
N LEU A 374 8.56 11.43 -9.35
CA LEU A 374 9.76 10.91 -8.71
C LEU A 374 10.87 10.57 -9.71
N ASP A 375 10.52 10.13 -10.92
CA ASP A 375 11.45 9.78 -11.99
C ASP A 375 11.93 11.03 -12.77
N GLY A 376 11.59 12.24 -12.30
CA GLY A 376 12.03 13.51 -12.88
C GLY A 376 11.27 13.92 -14.15
N GLY A 377 10.09 13.34 -14.38
CA GLY A 377 9.28 13.51 -15.58
C GLY A 377 8.58 14.87 -15.71
N GLN A 378 8.27 15.57 -14.62
CA GLN A 378 7.63 16.90 -14.69
C GLN A 378 8.18 17.93 -13.68
N GLN A 379 8.25 19.18 -14.14
CA GLN A 379 8.53 20.34 -13.29
C GLN A 379 7.29 20.66 -12.44
N GLU A 380 7.51 21.20 -11.24
CA GLU A 380 6.44 21.75 -10.40
C GLU A 380 5.86 23.03 -11.07
N PRO A 381 4.54 23.12 -11.32
CA PRO A 381 3.45 22.21 -10.93
C PRO A 381 3.26 21.02 -11.91
N TYR A 382 2.85 19.87 -11.37
CA TYR A 382 2.40 18.72 -12.18
C TYR A 382 1.23 19.13 -13.09
N VAL A 383 1.29 18.85 -14.38
CA VAL A 383 0.26 19.27 -15.34
C VAL A 383 -0.67 18.10 -15.63
N PHE A 384 -1.93 18.25 -15.22
CA PHE A 384 -3.01 17.34 -15.59
C PHE A 384 -3.83 17.94 -16.74
N GLU A 385 -3.59 17.46 -17.95
CA GLU A 385 -4.26 17.95 -19.16
C GLU A 385 -5.48 17.11 -19.52
N ILE A 386 -6.63 17.78 -19.66
CA ILE A 386 -7.89 17.19 -20.10
C ILE A 386 -8.24 17.78 -21.46
N GLN A 387 -7.99 17.01 -22.51
CA GLN A 387 -8.41 17.36 -23.87
C GLN A 387 -9.82 16.86 -24.09
N LEU A 388 -10.76 17.69 -24.57
CA LEU A 388 -12.17 17.36 -24.76
C LEU A 388 -12.46 16.72 -26.11
#